data_AF-A0A0M9E496-F1
#
_entry.id   AF-A0A0M9E496-F1
#
_cell.length_a   1.000
_cell.length_b   1.000
_cell.length_c   1.000
_cell.angle_alpha   90.00
_cell.angle_beta   90.00
_cell.angle_gamma   90.00
#
_symmetry.space_group_name_H-M   'P 1'
#
loop_
_entity.id
_entity.type
_entity.pdbx_description
1 polymer ?
#
loop_
_entity_poly.entity_id
_entity_poly.type
_entity_poly.pdbx_seq_one_letter_code
_entity_poly.pdbx_strand_id
1 'polypeptide(L)'
;MAQKIKRRFQNFLINERMQLTLTFQFLILSVLFTIFIGMLMFFVIWPVVKVYIPPALVSVMIQQLVSKLYSTSFILLLVIAGFSIIFTHRIAGPVYHLERTLDRLLDDDDDVNLIHLRDGDELQGLASKINQVILFMKQSNKETQNAVGLL
;
A
#
# COMPACT_ATOMS: atom_id res chain seq x y z
N MET A 1 -39.90 10.36 5.09
CA MET A 1 -38.82 10.63 6.06
C MET A 1 -37.62 9.75 5.73
N ALA A 2 -36.44 10.35 5.72
CA ALA A 2 -35.20 9.80 5.15
C ALA A 2 -34.75 8.46 5.77
N GLN A 3 -34.55 7.45 4.92
CA GLN A 3 -33.78 6.26 5.29
C GLN A 3 -32.29 6.61 5.32
N LYS A 4 -31.70 6.55 6.52
CA LYS A 4 -30.28 6.79 6.76
C LYS A 4 -29.41 5.82 5.97
N ILE A 5 -28.54 6.42 5.16
CA ILE A 5 -27.40 5.82 4.45
C ILE A 5 -26.58 4.98 5.43
N LYS A 6 -26.69 3.64 5.34
CA LYS A 6 -25.82 2.69 6.05
C LYS A 6 -25.06 1.83 5.05
N ARG A 7 -24.29 2.48 4.18
CA ARG A 7 -23.32 1.82 3.28
C ARG A 7 -22.04 2.62 3.26
N ARG A 8 -21.10 2.35 4.18
CA ARG A 8 -19.73 2.86 4.05
C ARG A 8 -18.61 2.03 4.68
N PHE A 9 -18.91 1.01 5.47
CA PHE A 9 -17.87 0.23 6.17
C PHE A 9 -17.72 -1.23 5.70
N GLN A 10 -18.60 -1.74 4.83
CA GLN A 10 -18.62 -3.16 4.49
C GLN A 10 -17.71 -3.56 3.33
N ASN A 11 -17.06 -2.61 2.66
CA ASN A 11 -16.21 -2.86 1.50
C ASN A 11 -14.72 -2.55 1.75
N PHE A 12 -14.28 -2.52 3.01
CA PHE A 12 -12.87 -2.27 3.34
C PHE A 12 -11.97 -3.50 3.11
N LEU A 13 -12.54 -4.70 3.00
CA LEU A 13 -11.81 -5.98 2.92
C LEU A 13 -12.00 -6.73 1.60
N ILE A 14 -12.17 -6.02 0.47
CA ILE A 14 -12.44 -6.68 -0.82
C ILE A 14 -11.20 -7.41 -1.38
N ASN A 15 -9.97 -7.00 -1.00
CA ASN A 15 -8.72 -7.66 -1.40
C ASN A 15 -7.75 -7.83 -0.21
N GLU A 16 -8.23 -8.53 0.84
CA GLU A 16 -7.49 -8.76 2.09
C GLU A 16 -6.14 -9.48 1.85
N ARG A 17 -6.04 -10.32 0.81
CA ARG A 17 -4.83 -11.09 0.53
C ARG A 17 -3.62 -10.25 0.10
N MET A 18 -3.83 -9.25 -0.76
CA MET A 18 -2.74 -8.37 -1.21
C MET A 18 -2.32 -7.40 -0.10
N GLN A 19 -3.31 -6.87 0.65
CA GLN A 19 -3.08 -6.00 1.80
C GLN A 19 -2.29 -6.68 2.92
N LEU A 20 -2.66 -7.92 3.27
CA LEU A 20 -1.94 -8.68 4.29
C LEU A 20 -0.53 -9.03 3.84
N THR A 21 -0.35 -9.51 2.60
CA THR A 21 0.97 -9.93 2.12
C THR A 21 1.98 -8.77 2.16
N LEU A 22 1.60 -7.58 1.66
CA LEU A 22 2.46 -6.40 1.69
C LEU A 22 2.68 -5.87 3.11
N THR A 23 1.63 -5.82 3.94
CA THR A 23 1.76 -5.38 5.33
C THR A 23 2.68 -6.29 6.14
N PHE A 24 2.60 -7.60 5.95
CA PHE A 24 3.52 -8.55 6.58
C PHE A 24 4.96 -8.35 6.09
N GLN A 25 5.19 -8.09 4.80
CA GLN A 25 6.52 -7.78 4.29
C GLN A 25 7.10 -6.51 4.93
N PHE A 26 6.32 -5.43 5.02
CA PHE A 26 6.75 -4.19 5.70
C PHE A 26 7.03 -4.41 7.19
N LEU A 27 6.21 -5.19 7.88
CA LEU A 27 6.44 -5.54 9.29
C LEU A 27 7.73 -6.33 9.47
N ILE A 28 7.96 -7.37 8.67
CA ILE A 28 9.19 -8.18 8.71
C ILE A 28 10.40 -7.28 8.45
N LEU A 29 10.35 -6.44 7.42
CA LEU A 29 11.42 -5.50 7.09
C LEU A 29 11.71 -4.55 8.26
N SER A 30 10.68 -4.05 8.93
CA SER A 30 10.81 -3.15 10.10
C SER A 30 11.45 -3.82 11.30
N VAL A 31 11.09 -5.09 11.56
CA VAL A 31 11.70 -5.90 12.62
C VAL A 31 13.17 -6.16 12.31
N LEU A 32 13.48 -6.56 11.07
CA LEU A 32 14.87 -6.78 10.64
C LEU A 32 15.69 -5.50 10.75
N PHE A 33 15.13 -4.35 10.35
CA PHE A 33 15.79 -3.05 10.49
C PHE A 33 16.01 -2.69 11.96
N THR A 34 15.06 -2.98 12.84
CA THR A 34 15.21 -2.77 14.30
C THR A 34 16.34 -3.61 14.89
N ILE A 35 16.41 -4.89 14.50
CA ILE A 35 17.50 -5.79 14.92
C ILE A 35 18.84 -5.27 14.40
N PHE A 36 18.90 -4.84 13.14
CA PHE A 36 20.09 -4.28 12.53
C PHE A 36 20.58 -3.01 13.27
N ILE A 37 19.67 -2.08 13.59
CA ILE A 37 20.00 -0.88 14.37
C ILE A 37 20.49 -1.28 15.78
N GLY A 38 19.84 -2.22 16.45
CA GLY A 38 20.27 -2.72 17.76
C GLY A 38 21.67 -3.33 17.71
N MET A 39 21.96 -4.12 16.67
CA MET A 39 23.28 -4.69 16.43
C MET A 39 24.34 -3.61 16.18
N LEU A 40 24.07 -2.63 15.32
CA LEU A 40 24.96 -1.49 15.08
C LEU A 40 25.23 -0.70 16.36
N MET A 41 24.19 -0.42 17.14
CA MET A 41 24.35 0.28 18.42
C MET A 41 25.23 -0.50 19.38
N PHE A 42 25.09 -1.82 19.45
CA PHE A 42 25.98 -2.65 20.26
C PHE A 42 27.45 -2.50 19.82
N PHE A 43 27.75 -2.63 18.53
CA PHE A 43 29.12 -2.51 18.03
C PHE A 43 29.74 -1.12 18.25
N VAL A 44 28.94 -0.05 18.12
CA VAL A 44 29.42 1.32 18.27
C VAL A 44 29.55 1.74 19.74
N ILE A 45 28.59 1.37 20.58
CA ILE A 45 28.50 1.84 21.98
C ILE A 45 29.36 0.97 22.90
N TRP A 46 29.44 -0.34 22.67
CA TRP A 46 30.14 -1.27 23.57
C TRP A 46 31.62 -0.91 23.82
N PRO A 47 32.42 -0.50 22.82
CA PRO A 47 33.80 -0.06 23.05
C PRO A 47 33.88 1.15 23.98
N VAL A 48 32.97 2.12 23.84
CA VAL A 48 32.91 3.32 24.68
C VAL A 48 32.52 2.94 26.11
N VAL A 49 31.52 2.07 26.27
CA VAL A 49 31.05 1.62 27.58
C VAL A 49 32.15 0.94 28.36
N LYS A 50 32.91 0.05 27.71
CA LYS A 50 33.95 -0.73 28.38
C LYS A 50 35.11 0.13 28.89
N VAL A 51 35.35 1.30 28.27
CA VAL A 51 36.47 2.19 28.60
C VAL A 51 36.06 3.28 29.59
N TYR A 52 34.87 3.88 29.40
CA TYR A 52 34.50 5.12 30.09
C TYR A 52 33.41 4.97 31.15
N ILE A 53 32.71 3.83 31.21
CA ILE A 53 31.56 3.65 32.11
C ILE A 53 31.91 2.72 33.28
N PRO A 54 31.72 3.15 34.54
CA PRO A 54 31.90 2.30 35.70
C PRO A 54 31.01 1.04 35.64
N PRO A 55 31.53 -0.17 35.97
CA PRO A 55 30.77 -1.41 35.88
C PRO A 55 29.43 -1.40 36.64
N ALA A 56 29.37 -0.70 37.78
CA ALA A 56 28.16 -0.57 38.59
C ALA A 56 27.01 0.17 37.86
N LEU A 57 27.33 1.05 36.90
CA LEU A 57 26.35 1.83 36.15
C LEU A 57 25.92 1.15 34.83
N VAL A 58 26.65 0.13 34.38
CA VAL A 58 26.41 -0.55 33.10
C VAL A 58 25.01 -1.15 33.04
N SER A 59 24.55 -1.79 34.11
CA SER A 59 23.21 -2.41 34.17
C SER A 59 22.09 -1.38 34.04
N VAL A 60 22.20 -0.25 34.73
CA VAL A 60 21.24 0.87 34.67
C VAL A 60 21.22 1.47 33.27
N MET A 61 22.39 1.68 32.67
CA MET A 61 22.52 2.22 31.32
C MET A 61 21.93 1.27 30.27
N ILE A 62 22.19 -0.05 30.37
CA ILE A 62 21.58 -1.06 29.48
C ILE A 62 20.06 -1.05 29.63
N GLN A 63 19.52 -1.02 30.85
CA GLN A 63 18.07 -0.95 31.06
C GLN A 63 17.44 0.29 30.43
N GLN A 64 18.08 1.46 30.58
CA GLN A 64 17.61 2.70 29.95
C GLN A 64 17.68 2.64 28.42
N LEU A 65 18.74 2.04 27.88
CA LEU A 65 18.92 1.89 26.44
C LEU A 65 17.87 0.94 25.85
N VAL A 66 17.68 -0.23 26.48
CA VAL A 66 16.71 -1.24 26.05
C VAL A 66 15.29 -0.70 26.17
N SER A 67 14.94 -0.03 27.26
CA SER A 67 13.60 0.55 27.43
C SER A 67 13.30 1.62 26.36
N LYS A 68 14.24 2.54 26.11
CA LYS A 68 14.07 3.57 25.05
C LYS A 68 14.00 2.96 23.66
N LEU A 69 14.85 1.97 23.36
CA LEU A 69 14.79 1.25 22.09
C LEU A 69 13.45 0.56 21.92
N TYR A 70 13.00 -0.19 22.91
CA TYR A 70 11.73 -0.90 22.86
C TYR A 70 10.54 0.06 22.65
N SER A 71 10.44 1.12 23.47
CA SER A 71 9.36 2.09 23.35
C SER A 71 9.36 2.80 21.98
N THR A 72 10.54 3.18 21.49
CA THR A 72 10.67 3.86 20.18
C THR A 72 10.33 2.93 19.03
N SER A 73 10.86 1.70 19.05
CA SER A 73 10.58 0.67 18.04
C SER A 73 9.10 0.29 18.02
N PHE A 74 8.46 0.19 19.18
CA PHE A 74 7.02 -0.10 19.26
C PHE A 74 6.17 1.00 18.62
N ILE A 75 6.46 2.27 18.91
CA ILE A 75 5.77 3.40 18.29
C ILE A 75 6.01 3.40 16.78
N LEU A 76 7.25 3.17 16.34
CA LEU A 76 7.61 3.11 14.93
C LEU A 76 6.85 1.99 14.20
N LEU A 77 6.74 0.80 14.81
CA LEU A 77 5.96 -0.30 14.26
C LEU A 77 4.49 0.05 14.06
N LEU A 78 3.86 0.76 15.01
CA LEU A 78 2.48 1.21 14.86
C LEU A 78 2.33 2.22 13.71
N VAL A 79 3.27 3.15 13.59
CA VAL A 79 3.27 4.13 12.49
C VAL A 79 3.43 3.43 11.14
N ILE A 80 4.38 2.50 11.02
CA ILE A 80 4.62 1.75 9.79
C ILE A 80 3.42 0.87 9.44
N ALA A 81 2.81 0.19 10.42
CA ALA A 81 1.62 -0.62 10.19
C ALA A 81 0.45 0.24 9.69
N GLY A 82 0.19 1.37 10.34
CA GLY A 82 -0.85 2.31 9.92
C GLY A 82 -0.60 2.86 8.50
N PHE A 83 0.63 3.27 8.22
CA PHE A 83 1.03 3.76 6.90
C PHE A 83 0.89 2.66 5.82
N SER A 84 1.34 1.43 6.10
CA SER A 84 1.28 0.30 5.19
C SER A 84 -0.15 -0.04 4.79
N ILE A 85 -1.08 -0.02 5.75
CA ILE A 85 -2.51 -0.28 5.49
C ILE A 85 -3.08 0.80 4.56
N ILE A 86 -2.84 2.09 4.87
CA ILE A 86 -3.33 3.21 4.06
C ILE A 86 -2.74 3.15 2.65
N PHE A 87 -1.42 2.95 2.55
CA PHE A 87 -0.71 2.88 1.29
C PHE A 87 -1.21 1.72 0.43
N THR A 88 -1.35 0.54 1.03
CA THR A 88 -1.82 -0.64 0.29
C THR A 88 -3.27 -0.49 -0.15
N HIS A 89 -4.12 0.19 0.62
CA HIS A 89 -5.49 0.50 0.20
C HIS A 89 -5.53 1.44 -1.02
N ARG A 90 -4.65 2.45 -1.07
CA ARG A 90 -4.51 3.39 -2.19
C ARG A 90 -4.02 2.74 -3.49
N ILE A 91 -3.58 1.48 -3.42
CA ILE A 91 -3.18 0.66 -4.59
C ILE A 91 -4.21 -0.42 -4.86
N ALA A 92 -4.59 -1.21 -3.86
CA ALA A 92 -5.43 -2.40 -4.02
C ALA A 92 -6.83 -2.12 -4.56
N GLY A 93 -7.45 -1.02 -4.12
CA GLY A 93 -8.76 -0.61 -4.63
C GLY A 93 -8.70 -0.27 -6.12
N PRO A 94 -7.78 0.63 -6.53
CA PRO A 94 -7.54 0.92 -7.93
C PRO A 94 -7.21 -0.31 -8.79
N VAL A 95 -6.30 -1.19 -8.36
CA VAL A 95 -5.96 -2.41 -9.10
C VAL A 95 -7.20 -3.25 -9.42
N TYR A 96 -8.04 -3.51 -8.42
CA TYR A 96 -9.28 -4.28 -8.61
C TYR A 96 -10.22 -3.62 -9.64
N HIS A 97 -10.32 -2.30 -9.61
CA HIS A 97 -11.15 -1.56 -10.55
C HIS A 97 -10.59 -1.61 -11.98
N LEU A 98 -9.26 -1.54 -12.12
CA LEU A 98 -8.57 -1.68 -13.40
C LEU A 98 -8.79 -3.08 -13.98
N GLU A 99 -8.50 -4.14 -13.21
CA GLU A 99 -8.68 -5.54 -13.62
C GLU A 99 -10.11 -5.78 -14.10
N ARG A 100 -11.10 -5.40 -13.29
CA ARG A 100 -12.51 -5.61 -13.64
C ARG A 100 -12.97 -4.82 -14.87
N THR A 101 -12.34 -3.67 -15.13
CA THR A 101 -12.65 -2.89 -16.35
C THR A 101 -12.04 -3.58 -17.57
N LEU A 102 -10.82 -4.09 -17.46
CA LEU A 102 -10.16 -4.86 -18.50
C LEU A 102 -10.91 -6.16 -18.81
N ASP A 103 -11.39 -6.88 -17.80
CA ASP A 103 -12.20 -8.09 -18.01
C ASP A 103 -13.45 -7.80 -18.86
N ARG A 104 -14.15 -6.69 -18.56
CA ARG A 104 -15.31 -6.28 -19.37
C ARG A 104 -14.95 -5.86 -20.79
N LEU A 105 -13.78 -5.22 -20.99
CA LEU A 105 -13.27 -4.92 -22.33
C LEU A 105 -12.97 -6.18 -23.13
N LEU A 106 -12.46 -7.23 -22.46
CA LEU A 106 -12.15 -8.51 -23.10
C LEU A 106 -13.41 -9.31 -23.43
N ASP A 107 -14.49 -9.13 -22.67
CA ASP A 107 -15.81 -9.75 -22.92
C ASP A 107 -16.61 -9.04 -24.03
N ASP A 108 -15.99 -8.12 -24.78
CA ASP A 108 -16.59 -7.34 -25.87
C ASP A 108 -17.84 -6.52 -25.46
N ASP A 109 -17.84 -6.05 -24.20
CA ASP A 109 -18.90 -5.21 -23.66
C ASP A 109 -18.75 -3.78 -24.22
N ASP A 110 -19.64 -3.41 -25.15
CA ASP A 110 -19.65 -2.09 -25.80
C ASP A 110 -19.83 -0.92 -24.81
N ASP A 111 -20.38 -1.17 -23.62
CA ASP A 111 -20.68 -0.16 -22.59
C ASP A 111 -19.61 -0.08 -21.48
N VAL A 112 -18.36 -0.43 -21.78
CA VAL A 112 -17.27 -0.20 -20.83
C VAL A 112 -17.08 1.31 -20.62
N ASN A 113 -17.28 1.73 -19.38
CA ASN A 113 -17.12 3.10 -18.93
C ASN A 113 -15.64 3.45 -18.68
N LEU A 114 -15.30 4.73 -18.79
CA LEU A 114 -13.96 5.21 -18.46
C LEU A 114 -13.68 5.07 -16.97
N ILE A 115 -12.44 4.72 -16.66
CA ILE A 115 -11.92 4.51 -15.31
C ILE A 115 -11.66 5.87 -14.66
N HIS A 116 -12.30 6.12 -13.52
CA HIS A 116 -12.05 7.29 -12.68
C HIS A 116 -11.61 6.86 -11.28
N LEU A 117 -10.34 7.11 -10.96
CA LEU A 117 -9.77 6.87 -9.64
C LEU A 117 -9.87 8.12 -8.77
N ARG A 118 -9.81 7.95 -7.45
CA ARG A 118 -9.96 9.05 -6.47
C ARG A 118 -8.68 9.87 -6.41
N ASP A 119 -8.80 11.12 -5.98
CA ASP A 119 -7.63 11.97 -5.71
C ASP A 119 -6.76 11.33 -4.62
N GLY A 120 -5.50 11.08 -4.97
CA GLY A 120 -4.55 10.38 -4.12
C GLY A 120 -4.47 8.87 -4.38
N ASP A 121 -5.21 8.26 -5.30
CA ASP A 121 -4.89 6.89 -5.70
C ASP A 121 -3.57 6.85 -6.50
N GLU A 122 -2.71 5.86 -6.26
CA GLU A 122 -1.36 5.81 -6.86
C GLU A 122 -1.40 5.45 -8.36
N LEU A 123 -2.48 4.84 -8.84
CA LEU A 123 -2.60 4.29 -10.20
C LEU A 123 -3.32 5.20 -11.20
N GLN A 124 -3.51 6.48 -10.89
CA GLN A 124 -4.17 7.44 -11.79
C GLN A 124 -3.55 7.51 -13.19
N GLY A 125 -2.21 7.49 -13.28
CA GLY A 125 -1.51 7.50 -14.56
C GLY A 125 -1.79 6.25 -15.40
N LEU A 126 -1.92 5.08 -14.76
CA LEU A 126 -2.27 3.83 -15.44
C LEU A 126 -3.73 3.84 -15.90
N ALA A 127 -4.65 4.31 -15.04
CA ALA A 127 -6.06 4.49 -15.40
C ALA A 127 -6.22 5.40 -16.62
N SER A 128 -5.47 6.51 -16.69
CA SER A 128 -5.50 7.42 -17.84
C SER A 128 -5.06 6.74 -19.14
N LYS A 129 -3.99 5.93 -19.09
CA LYS A 129 -3.52 5.17 -20.27
C LYS A 129 -4.54 4.12 -20.70
N ILE A 130 -5.15 3.40 -19.76
CA ILE A 130 -6.21 2.43 -20.09
C ILE A 130 -7.41 3.13 -20.72
N ASN A 131 -7.82 4.29 -20.21
CA ASN A 131 -8.88 5.09 -20.82
C ASN A 131 -8.58 5.47 -22.26
N GLN A 132 -7.33 5.81 -22.59
CA GLN A 132 -6.93 6.09 -23.97
C GLN A 132 -7.09 4.86 -24.87
N VAL A 133 -6.75 3.67 -24.38
CA VAL A 133 -6.96 2.41 -25.11
C VAL A 133 -8.45 2.15 -25.35
N ILE A 134 -9.29 2.33 -24.33
CA ILE A 134 -10.75 2.18 -24.44
C ILE A 134 -11.30 3.10 -25.54
N LEU A 135 -10.91 4.38 -25.52
CA LEU A 135 -11.34 5.37 -26.50
C LEU A 135 -10.88 5.01 -27.91
N PHE A 136 -9.63 4.56 -28.06
CA PHE A 136 -9.09 4.11 -29.34
C PHE A 136 -9.89 2.92 -29.91
N MET A 137 -10.17 1.89 -29.10
CA MET A 137 -10.96 0.74 -29.53
C MET A 137 -12.39 1.14 -29.93
N LYS A 138 -13.06 1.98 -29.13
CA LYS A 138 -14.41 2.48 -29.45
C LYS A 138 -14.43 3.29 -30.75
N GLN A 139 -13.37 4.03 -31.06
CA GLN A 139 -13.24 4.74 -32.31
C GLN A 139 -13.06 3.78 -33.49
N SER A 140 -12.15 2.81 -33.39
CA SER A 140 -11.91 1.81 -34.45
C SER A 140 -13.15 0.95 -34.76
N ASN A 141 -13.93 0.56 -33.75
CA ASN A 141 -15.18 -0.19 -33.96
C ASN A 141 -16.22 0.64 -34.72
N LYS A 142 -16.38 1.93 -34.41
CA LYS A 142 -17.30 2.83 -35.13
C LYS A 142 -16.91 3.01 -36.60
N GLU A 143 -15.62 3.21 -36.88
CA GLU A 143 -15.11 3.35 -38.25
C GLU A 143 -15.39 2.08 -39.06
N THR A 144 -15.21 0.90 -38.46
CA THR A 144 -15.51 -0.39 -39.09
C THR A 144 -16.99 -0.58 -39.36
N GLN A 145 -17.87 -0.27 -38.39
CA GLN A 145 -19.33 -0.36 -38.58
C GLN A 145 -19.83 0.58 -39.68
N ASN A 146 -19.31 1.80 -39.76
CA ASN A 146 -19.66 2.76 -40.81
C ASN A 146 -19.23 2.28 -42.20
N ALA A 147 -18.06 1.63 -42.31
CA ALA A 147 -17.57 1.08 -43.57
C ALA A 147 -18.42 -0.10 -44.08
N VAL A 148 -18.90 -0.95 -43.17
CA VAL A 148 -19.76 -2.10 -43.52
C VAL A 148 -21.19 -1.68 -43.84
N GLY A 149 -21.74 -0.65 -43.16
CA GLY A 149 -23.10 -0.16 -43.43
C GLY A 149 -23.28 0.65 -44.72
N LEU A 150 -22.19 0.99 -45.41
CA LEU A 150 -22.19 1.70 -46.70
C LEU A 150 -22.12 0.75 -47.91
N LEU A 151 -21.99 -0.56 -47.69
CA LEU A 151 -22.03 -1.62 -48.71
C LEU A 151 -23.38 -2.33 -48.71
#